data_AF-A0A831P4Y6-F1
#
_entry.id   AF-A0A831P4Y6-F1
#
_cell.length_a   1.000
_cell.length_b   1.000
_cell.length_c   1.000
_cell.angle_alpha   90.00
_cell.angle_beta   90.00
_cell.angle_gamma   90.00
#
_symmetry.space_group_name_H-M   'P 1'
#
loop_
_entity.id
_entity.type
_entity.pdbx_description
1 polymer ?
#
loop_
_entity_poly.entity_id
_entity_poly.type
_entity_poly.pdbx_seq_one_letter_code
_entity_poly.pdbx_strand_id
1 'polypeptide(L)' 'LLNRNPQPTRDDVIRSISSNVCRCTGYKKIVEAVEAAAALD' A
#
# COMPACT_ATOMS: atom_id res chain seq x y z
N LEU A 1 0.70 -3.69 -7.18
CA LEU A 1 1.42 -4.43 -6.12
C LEU A 1 0.81 -5.81 -5.94
N LEU A 2 -0.44 -5.89 -5.46
CA LEU A 2 -1.11 -7.13 -5.05
C LEU A 2 -1.17 -8.22 -6.12
N ASN A 3 -1.37 -7.89 -7.40
CA ASN A 3 -1.33 -8.87 -8.49
C ASN A 3 0.02 -9.61 -8.63
N ARG A 4 1.13 -9.02 -8.15
CA ARG A 4 2.49 -9.62 -8.22
C ARG A 4 2.96 -10.16 -6.88
N ASN A 5 2.55 -9.51 -5.79
CA ASN A 5 2.86 -9.91 -4.42
C ASN A 5 1.57 -9.77 -3.59
N PRO A 6 0.76 -10.84 -3.45
CA PRO A 6 -0.52 -10.82 -2.74
C PRO A 6 -0.36 -10.55 -1.23
N GLN A 7 0.79 -10.90 -0.66
CA GLN A 7 1.10 -10.68 0.77
C GLN A 7 2.32 -9.76 0.93
N PRO A 8 2.21 -8.47 0.54
CA PRO A 8 3.31 -7.54 0.65
C PRO A 8 3.58 -7.19 2.11
N THR A 9 4.85 -6.95 2.43
CA THR A 9 5.20 -6.29 3.70
C THR A 9 4.80 -4.81 3.65
N ARG A 10 4.72 -4.18 4.82
CA ARG A 10 4.48 -2.72 4.90
C ARG A 10 5.50 -1.91 4.09
N ASP A 11 6.76 -2.32 4.12
CA ASP A 11 7.83 -1.66 3.37
C ASP A 11 7.66 -1.82 1.86
N ASP A 12 7.18 -2.97 1.39
CA ASP A 12 6.82 -3.17 -0.02
C ASP A 12 5.70 -2.20 -0.44
N VAL A 13 4.68 -2.02 0.41
CA VAL A 13 3.60 -1.06 0.16
C VAL A 13 4.14 0.35 0.04
N ILE A 14 4.92 0.82 1.03
CA ILE A 14 5.52 2.16 1.04
C ILE A 14 6.39 2.39 -0.20
N ARG A 15 7.27 1.43 -0.52
CA ARG A 15 8.14 1.52 -1.70
C ARG A 15 7.32 1.59 -2.98
N SER A 16 6.26 0.79 -3.09
CA SER A 16 5.41 0.77 -4.29
C SER A 16 4.65 2.07 -4.53
N ILE A 17 4.28 2.79 -3.47
CA ILE A 17 3.52 4.03 -3.58
C ILE A 17 4.42 5.28 -3.57
N SER A 18 5.73 5.14 -3.35
CA SER A 18 6.67 6.25 -3.22
C SER A 18 6.72 7.20 -4.42
N SER A 19 6.43 6.71 -5.63
CA SER A 19 6.33 7.52 -6.85
C SER A 19 4.95 8.16 -7.07
N ASN A 20 3.98 7.96 -6.17
CA ASN A 20 2.63 8.50 -6.27
C ASN A 20 2.45 9.63 -5.26
N VAL A 21 2.45 10.88 -5.72
CA VAL A 21 2.32 12.04 -4.84
C VAL A 21 0.90 12.17 -4.31
N CYS A 22 0.75 12.25 -3.00
CA CYS A 22 -0.51 12.55 -2.33
C CYS A 22 -0.36 13.78 -1.43
N ARG A 23 -1.32 14.72 -1.49
CA ARG A 23 -1.27 15.98 -0.72
C ARG A 23 -2.11 15.97 0.56
N CYS A 24 -3.12 15.11 0.65
CA CYS A 24 -4.13 15.21 1.71
C CYS A 24 -3.94 14.18 2.83
N THR A 25 -3.62 12.93 2.51
CA THR A 25 -3.71 11.81 3.46
C THR A 25 -2.44 11.59 4.28
N GLY A 26 -1.30 12.15 3.85
CA GLY A 26 0.01 11.84 4.42
C GLY A 26 0.39 10.36 4.29
N TYR A 27 -0.17 9.64 3.31
CA TYR A 27 0.07 8.22 2.99
C TYR A 27 -0.43 7.19 4.00
N LYS A 28 -0.59 7.52 5.28
CA LYS A 28 -1.00 6.57 6.33
C LYS A 28 -2.26 5.77 5.95
N LYS A 29 -3.33 6.47 5.52
CA LYS A 29 -4.59 5.83 5.14
C LYS A 29 -4.52 5.02 3.85
N ILE A 30 -3.58 5.35 2.96
CA ILE A 30 -3.34 4.57 1.73
C ILE A 30 -2.66 3.25 2.08
N VAL A 31 -1.63 3.29 2.95
CA VAL A 31 -0.93 2.08 3.42
C VAL A 31 -1.91 1.16 4.14
N GLU A 32 -2.69 1.68 5.09
CA GLU A 32 -3.72 0.91 5.81
C GLU A 32 -4.75 0.26 4.86
N ALA A 33 -5.17 0.98 3.82
CA ALA A 33 -6.13 0.45 2.84
C ALA A 33 -5.54 -0.69 1.99
N VAL A 34 -4.26 -0.59 1.60
CA VAL A 34 -3.58 -1.66 0.85
C VAL A 34 -3.36 -2.90 1.71
N GLU A 35 -2.96 -2.73 2.98
CA GLU A 35 -2.83 -3.84 3.94
C GLU A 35 -4.17 -4.54 4.18
N ALA A 36 -5.26 -3.77 4.32
CA ALA A 36 -6.61 -4.32 4.44
C ALA A 36 -7.02 -5.09 3.18
N ALA A 37 -6.76 -4.54 1.98
CA ALA A 37 -7.06 -5.23 0.73
C ALA A 37 -6.27 -6.54 0.57
N ALA A 38 -5.00 -6.56 1.00
CA ALA A 38 -4.17 -7.77 0.99
C ALA A 38 -4.67 -8.87 1.95
N ALA A 39 -5.46 -8.52 2.96
CA ALA A 39 -6.03 -9.46 3.93
C ALA A 39 -7.42 -9.99 3.54
N LEU A 40 -8.00 -9.52 2.42
CA LEU A 40 -9.32 -9.95 1.93
C LEU A 40 -9.28 -11.13 0.94
N ASP A 41 -8.08 -11.54 0.50
CA ASP A 41 -7.84 -12.69 -0.38
C ASP A 41 -7.28 -13.90 0.38
#